data_AF-A0A7I7K9U9-F1
#
_entry.id   AF-A0A7I7K9U9-F1
#
_cell.length_a   1.000
_cell.length_b   1.000
_cell.length_c   1.000
_cell.angle_alpha   90.00
_cell.angle_beta   90.00
_cell.angle_gamma   90.00
#
_symmetry.space_group_name_H-M   'P 1'
#
loop_
_entity.id
_entity.type
_entity.pdbx_description
1 polymer ?
#
loop_
_entity_poly.entity_id
_entity_poly.type
_entity_poly.pdbx_seq_one_letter_code
_entity_poly.pdbx_strand_id
1 'polypeptide(L)'
;MFSSCARWTVIATAVAALLSPVVVSVAAAQPQSPLTELVDATARRLEVAEPVALAKFGNGQPVKDPQREQQVIDTVIAEATTLGADPAVVATVFRDQIDASVAIQYARMSQWTLDPATVPATAGDLAASRAVLDAVNREMVTRLVEQRGVLTSPLCAVELDRARAAVAQARAFDPLYRRALEVATRNYCR
;
A
#
# COMPACT_ATOMS: atom_id res chain seq x y z
N MET A 1 -74.01 14.08 -47.18
CA MET A 1 -72.91 14.95 -47.63
C MET A 1 -71.61 14.31 -47.13
N PHE A 2 -70.79 13.82 -48.06
CA PHE A 2 -69.37 13.45 -47.99
C PHE A 2 -68.82 12.82 -46.68
N SER A 3 -68.51 11.52 -46.73
CA SER A 3 -67.14 10.99 -46.91
C SER A 3 -66.26 11.06 -45.66
N SER A 4 -65.86 9.91 -45.14
CA SER A 4 -64.48 9.66 -44.71
C SER A 4 -64.21 8.16 -44.54
N CYS A 5 -63.37 7.63 -45.42
CA CYS A 5 -62.69 6.36 -45.28
C CYS A 5 -61.59 6.49 -44.20
N ALA A 6 -61.54 5.58 -43.24
CA ALA A 6 -60.35 5.38 -42.41
C ALA A 6 -59.91 3.92 -42.53
N ARG A 7 -58.83 3.71 -43.29
CA ARG A 7 -58.20 2.42 -43.55
C ARG A 7 -57.53 1.94 -42.26
N TRP A 8 -57.94 0.78 -41.77
CA TRP A 8 -57.21 0.09 -40.70
C TRP A 8 -56.07 -0.73 -41.31
N THR A 9 -54.84 -0.28 -41.14
CA THR A 9 -53.64 -1.09 -41.34
C THR A 9 -53.28 -1.78 -40.02
N VAL A 10 -53.46 -3.09 -39.96
CA VAL A 10 -52.94 -3.95 -38.88
C VAL A 10 -51.44 -4.10 -39.11
N ILE A 11 -50.61 -3.49 -38.26
CA ILE A 11 -49.17 -3.70 -38.25
C ILE A 11 -48.89 -4.85 -37.27
N ALA A 12 -48.57 -6.02 -37.80
CA ALA A 12 -48.07 -7.15 -37.03
C ALA A 12 -46.58 -6.96 -36.73
N THR A 13 -46.22 -6.53 -35.52
CA THR A 13 -44.83 -6.46 -35.07
C THR A 13 -44.41 -7.81 -34.48
N ALA A 14 -43.61 -8.57 -35.23
CA ALA A 14 -42.93 -9.76 -34.73
C ALA A 14 -41.80 -9.35 -33.78
N VAL A 15 -41.92 -9.66 -32.49
CA VAL A 15 -40.86 -9.46 -31.49
C VAL A 15 -39.93 -10.67 -31.55
N ALA A 16 -38.82 -10.55 -32.27
CA ALA A 16 -37.74 -11.52 -32.22
C ALA A 16 -36.89 -11.28 -30.96
N ALA A 17 -37.08 -12.12 -29.95
CA ALA A 17 -36.28 -12.09 -28.72
C ALA A 17 -34.84 -12.57 -29.02
N LEU A 18 -33.91 -11.63 -29.14
CA LEU A 18 -32.47 -11.90 -29.24
C LEU A 18 -31.96 -12.31 -27.85
N LEU A 19 -31.79 -13.62 -27.64
CA LEU A 19 -31.09 -14.17 -26.49
C LEU A 19 -29.58 -13.96 -26.67
N SER A 20 -29.07 -12.82 -26.21
CA SER A 20 -27.62 -12.60 -26.11
C SER A 20 -27.04 -13.44 -24.97
N PRO A 21 -26.03 -14.30 -25.22
CA PRO A 21 -25.37 -15.03 -24.15
C PRO A 21 -24.56 -14.05 -23.30
N VAL A 22 -24.92 -13.95 -22.02
CA VAL A 22 -24.12 -13.26 -21.01
C VAL A 22 -22.90 -14.14 -20.75
N VAL A 23 -21.76 -13.78 -21.35
CA VAL A 23 -20.46 -14.34 -20.98
C VAL A 23 -20.09 -13.78 -19.60
N VAL A 24 -20.32 -14.58 -18.56
CA VAL A 24 -19.83 -14.29 -17.22
C VAL A 24 -18.35 -14.68 -17.20
N SER A 25 -17.47 -13.70 -17.36
CA SER A 25 -16.04 -13.89 -17.14
C SER A 25 -15.82 -14.19 -15.66
N VAL A 26 -15.65 -15.47 -15.32
CA VAL A 26 -15.12 -15.86 -14.00
C VAL A 26 -13.67 -15.39 -13.97
N ALA A 27 -13.41 -14.27 -13.29
CA ALA A 27 -12.06 -13.85 -13.01
C ALA A 27 -11.41 -14.92 -12.13
N ALA A 28 -10.56 -15.78 -12.72
CA ALA A 28 -9.71 -16.66 -11.95
C ALA A 28 -8.83 -15.78 -11.05
N ALA A 29 -8.92 -15.97 -9.74
CA ALA A 29 -8.02 -15.31 -8.81
C ALA A 29 -6.59 -15.71 -9.21
N GLN A 30 -5.79 -14.76 -9.68
CA GLN A 30 -4.39 -15.03 -9.97
C GLN A 30 -3.73 -15.49 -8.65
N PRO A 31 -2.83 -16.48 -8.70
CA PRO A 31 -2.10 -16.89 -7.51
C PRO A 31 -1.43 -15.66 -6.89
N GLN A 32 -1.67 -15.46 -5.59
CA GLN A 32 -1.11 -14.34 -4.85
C GLN A 32 0.41 -14.45 -4.87
N SER A 33 1.09 -13.32 -5.07
CA SER A 33 2.56 -13.26 -5.04
C SER A 33 3.06 -13.78 -3.68
N PRO A 34 4.13 -14.59 -3.63
CA PRO A 34 4.76 -15.00 -2.38
C PRO A 34 5.23 -13.81 -1.53
N LEU A 35 5.47 -12.66 -2.15
CA LEU A 35 5.91 -11.43 -1.48
C LEU A 35 4.76 -10.60 -0.89
N THR A 36 3.50 -11.02 -1.08
CA THR A 36 2.32 -10.23 -0.65
C THR A 36 2.37 -9.89 0.84
N GLU A 37 2.68 -10.85 1.70
CA GLU A 37 2.75 -10.62 3.16
C GLU A 37 3.90 -9.69 3.57
N LEU A 38 5.05 -9.78 2.89
CA LEU A 38 6.18 -8.87 3.13
C LEU A 38 5.83 -7.43 2.72
N VAL A 39 5.20 -7.27 1.55
CA VAL A 39 4.76 -5.96 1.05
C VAL A 39 3.61 -5.40 1.89
N ASP A 40 2.73 -6.25 2.42
CA ASP A 40 1.67 -5.81 3.34
C ASP A 40 2.23 -5.30 4.67
N ALA A 41 3.20 -6.00 5.27
CA ALA A 41 3.89 -5.53 6.47
C ALA A 41 4.58 -4.16 6.25
N THR A 42 5.22 -4.00 5.08
CA THR A 42 5.82 -2.73 4.62
C THR A 42 4.77 -1.62 4.54
N ALA A 43 3.60 -1.92 3.95
CA ALA A 43 2.48 -1.00 3.81
C ALA A 43 1.89 -0.60 5.17
N ARG A 44 1.66 -1.55 6.08
CA ARG A 44 1.21 -1.27 7.46
C ARG A 44 2.17 -0.32 8.16
N ARG A 45 3.47 -0.51 7.99
CA ARG A 45 4.47 0.38 8.58
C ARG A 45 4.44 1.78 7.97
N LEU A 46 4.15 1.92 6.67
CA LEU A 46 3.97 3.24 6.02
C LEU A 46 2.73 3.96 6.55
N GLU A 47 1.64 3.25 6.85
CA GLU A 47 0.41 3.85 7.38
C GLU A 47 0.61 4.53 8.73
N VAL A 48 1.56 4.05 9.54
CA VAL A 48 1.93 4.70 10.81
C VAL A 48 2.53 6.10 10.60
N ALA A 49 2.94 6.46 9.37
CA ALA A 49 3.44 7.80 9.08
C ALA A 49 2.41 8.91 9.35
N GLU A 50 1.12 8.68 9.09
CA GLU A 50 0.08 9.69 9.29
C GLU A 50 -0.21 10.00 10.78
N PRO A 51 -0.44 9.00 11.68
CA PRO A 51 -0.59 9.29 13.10
C PRO A 51 0.68 9.90 13.72
N VAL A 52 1.88 9.54 13.24
CA VAL A 52 3.13 10.20 13.65
C VAL A 52 3.18 11.65 13.15
N ALA A 53 2.77 11.91 11.89
CA ALA A 53 2.68 13.27 11.35
C ALA A 53 1.72 14.12 12.17
N LEU A 54 0.54 13.60 12.51
CA LEU A 54 -0.46 14.26 13.36
C LEU A 54 0.13 14.67 14.71
N ALA A 55 0.77 13.71 15.39
CA ALA A 55 1.39 13.96 16.70
C ALA A 55 2.50 15.02 16.62
N LYS A 56 3.32 15.01 15.57
CA LYS A 56 4.40 15.98 15.38
C LYS A 56 3.89 17.36 14.98
N PHE A 57 2.90 17.42 14.09
CA PHE A 57 2.30 18.65 13.61
C PHE A 57 1.67 19.45 14.74
N GLY A 58 0.89 18.80 15.61
CA GLY A 58 0.27 19.47 16.77
C GLY A 58 1.27 19.99 17.82
N ASN A 59 2.47 19.41 17.88
CA ASN A 59 3.48 19.72 18.89
C ASN A 59 4.70 20.48 18.33
N GLY A 60 4.71 20.83 17.04
CA GLY A 60 5.86 21.49 16.39
C GLY A 60 7.14 20.66 16.37
N GLN A 61 7.04 19.33 16.47
CA GLN A 61 8.22 18.46 16.50
C GLN A 61 8.82 18.25 15.10
N PRO A 62 10.15 18.09 14.98
CA PRO A 62 10.77 17.83 13.70
C PRO A 62 10.35 16.48 13.13
N VAL A 63 10.18 16.42 11.81
CA VAL A 63 9.87 15.17 11.09
C VAL A 63 11.05 14.20 11.13
N LYS A 64 12.24 14.68 10.79
CA LYS A 64 13.47 13.87 10.85
C LYS A 64 14.05 13.86 12.26
N ASP A 65 14.49 12.68 12.68
CA ASP A 65 15.22 12.47 13.92
C ASP A 65 16.33 11.44 13.62
N PRO A 66 17.50 11.90 13.13
CA PRO A 66 18.56 10.99 12.68
C PRO A 66 19.03 10.01 13.76
N GLN A 67 19.00 10.43 15.03
CA GLN A 67 19.38 9.58 16.15
C GLN A 67 18.35 8.45 16.34
N ARG A 68 17.05 8.79 16.37
CA ARG A 68 15.99 7.78 16.48
C ARG A 68 15.91 6.89 15.25
N GLU A 69 16.08 7.43 14.06
CA GLU A 69 16.11 6.68 12.81
C GLU A 69 17.25 5.65 12.82
N GLN A 70 18.43 6.03 13.32
CA GLN A 70 19.56 5.12 13.46
C GLN A 70 19.28 4.02 14.51
N GLN A 71 18.68 4.36 15.66
CA GLN A 71 18.27 3.35 16.66
C GLN A 71 17.33 2.29 16.09
N VAL A 72 16.40 2.68 15.22
CA VAL A 72 15.50 1.74 14.54
C VAL A 72 16.29 0.81 13.64
N ILE A 73 17.24 1.34 12.85
CA ILE A 73 18.11 0.55 11.97
C ILE A 73 18.98 -0.43 12.78
N ASP A 74 19.58 0.03 13.87
CA ASP A 74 20.43 -0.79 14.72
C ASP A 74 19.62 -1.95 15.36
N THR A 75 18.37 -1.67 15.74
CA THR A 75 17.46 -2.68 16.32
C THR A 75 17.14 -3.78 15.32
N VAL A 76 16.78 -3.43 14.08
CA VAL A 76 16.44 -4.43 13.06
C VAL A 76 17.68 -5.17 12.54
N ILE A 77 18.87 -4.57 12.61
CA ILE A 77 20.15 -5.23 12.35
C ILE A 77 20.42 -6.33 13.40
N ALA A 78 20.19 -6.04 14.68
CA ALA A 78 20.35 -7.02 15.74
C ALA A 78 19.38 -8.20 15.59
N GLU A 79 18.12 -7.91 15.25
CA GLU A 79 17.10 -8.91 14.98
C GLU A 79 17.43 -9.75 13.74
N ALA A 80 17.88 -9.10 12.65
CA ALA A 80 18.36 -9.75 11.44
C ALA A 80 19.47 -10.75 11.73
N THR A 81 20.44 -10.36 12.56
CA THR A 81 21.57 -11.21 12.95
C THR A 81 21.08 -12.46 13.71
N THR A 82 20.08 -12.30 14.57
CA THR A 82 19.50 -13.41 15.34
C THR A 82 18.71 -14.37 14.44
N LEU A 83 18.04 -13.84 13.41
CA LEU A 83 17.22 -14.61 12.46
C LEU A 83 18.01 -15.13 11.24
N GLY A 84 19.32 -14.84 11.13
CA GLY A 84 20.16 -15.29 10.03
C GLY A 84 19.97 -14.53 8.71
N ALA A 85 19.39 -13.32 8.74
CA ALA A 85 19.32 -12.42 7.60
C ALA A 85 20.63 -11.65 7.42
N ASP A 86 20.90 -11.15 6.20
CA ASP A 86 22.05 -10.27 5.95
C ASP A 86 21.82 -8.89 6.58
N PRO A 87 22.63 -8.46 7.57
CA PRO A 87 22.45 -7.17 8.23
C PRO A 87 22.52 -5.96 7.29
N ALA A 88 23.35 -6.02 6.24
CA ALA A 88 23.51 -4.90 5.31
C ALA A 88 22.29 -4.75 4.38
N VAL A 89 21.69 -5.88 3.98
CA VAL A 89 20.44 -5.90 3.23
C VAL A 89 19.31 -5.32 4.08
N VAL A 90 19.16 -5.79 5.32
CA VAL A 90 18.11 -5.30 6.23
C VAL A 90 18.29 -3.81 6.53
N ALA A 91 19.52 -3.35 6.78
CA ALA A 91 19.80 -1.93 7.00
C ALA A 91 19.37 -1.06 5.79
N THR A 92 19.63 -1.52 4.57
CA THR A 92 19.23 -0.82 3.35
C THR A 92 17.70 -0.76 3.22
N VAL A 93 17.03 -1.89 3.40
CA VAL A 93 15.57 -1.98 3.36
C VAL A 93 14.92 -1.02 4.36
N PHE A 94 15.41 -0.99 5.59
CA PHE A 94 14.84 -0.12 6.62
C PHE A 94 15.19 1.35 6.42
N ARG A 95 16.32 1.68 5.79
CA ARG A 95 16.59 3.06 5.36
C ARG A 95 15.55 3.53 4.34
N ASP A 96 15.27 2.73 3.32
CA ASP A 96 14.25 3.05 2.31
C ASP A 96 12.85 3.23 2.93
N GLN A 97 12.50 2.32 3.85
CA GLN A 97 11.24 2.36 4.57
C GLN A 97 11.09 3.62 5.45
N ILE A 98 12.16 4.04 6.13
CA ILE A 98 12.19 5.27 6.93
C ILE A 98 12.06 6.49 6.03
N ASP A 99 12.82 6.55 4.94
CA ASP A 99 12.78 7.66 3.98
C ASP A 99 11.38 7.83 3.37
N ALA A 100 10.72 6.72 3.01
CA ALA A 100 9.35 6.72 2.50
C ALA A 100 8.33 7.20 3.55
N SER A 101 8.47 6.78 4.82
CA SER A 101 7.63 7.24 5.92
C SER A 101 7.81 8.74 6.21
N VAL A 102 9.06 9.23 6.15
CA VAL A 102 9.37 10.67 6.29
C VAL A 102 8.74 11.48 5.15
N ALA A 103 8.78 10.96 3.91
CA ALA A 103 8.15 11.62 2.77
C ALA A 103 6.62 11.75 2.95
N ILE A 104 5.94 10.71 3.44
CA ILE A 104 4.51 10.77 3.77
C ILE A 104 4.23 11.83 4.84
N GLN A 105 5.03 11.87 5.91
CA GLN A 105 4.87 12.86 6.98
C GLN A 105 4.96 14.29 6.44
N TYR A 106 5.99 14.60 5.65
CA TYR A 106 6.10 15.93 5.03
C TYR A 106 4.94 16.26 4.10
N ALA A 107 4.48 15.30 3.28
CA ALA A 107 3.36 15.52 2.38
C ALA A 107 2.07 15.83 3.14
N ARG A 108 1.75 15.07 4.19
CA ARG A 108 0.55 15.31 5.02
C ARG A 108 0.62 16.64 5.77
N MET A 109 1.76 16.95 6.40
CA MET A 109 1.95 18.23 7.08
C MET A 109 1.85 19.42 6.12
N SER A 110 2.34 19.28 4.89
CA SER A 110 2.16 20.30 3.85
C SER A 110 0.70 20.48 3.46
N GLN A 111 -0.08 19.39 3.32
CA GLN A 111 -1.51 19.44 3.01
C GLN A 111 -2.28 20.16 4.13
N TRP A 112 -2.03 19.81 5.38
CA TRP A 112 -2.64 20.44 6.55
C TRP A 112 -2.27 21.91 6.73
N THR A 113 -1.06 22.29 6.33
CA THR A 113 -0.64 23.70 6.36
C THR A 113 -1.39 24.52 5.31
N LEU A 114 -1.69 23.93 4.14
CA LEU A 114 -2.45 24.59 3.07
C LEU A 114 -3.95 24.64 3.35
N ASP A 115 -4.49 23.57 3.93
CA ASP A 115 -5.90 23.45 4.29
C ASP A 115 -6.07 22.87 5.70
N PRO A 116 -6.09 23.73 6.74
CA PRO A 116 -6.25 23.29 8.13
C PRO A 116 -7.54 22.54 8.41
N ALA A 117 -8.59 22.68 7.58
CA ALA A 117 -9.84 21.95 7.75
C ALA A 117 -9.70 20.45 7.46
N THR A 118 -8.61 20.04 6.79
CA THR A 118 -8.31 18.64 6.47
C THR A 118 -7.51 17.92 7.55
N VAL A 119 -7.11 18.60 8.63
CA VAL A 119 -6.42 17.97 9.76
C VAL A 119 -7.37 16.98 10.44
N PRO A 120 -7.02 15.68 10.55
CA PRO A 120 -7.81 14.75 11.34
C PRO A 120 -8.03 15.23 12.78
N ALA A 121 -9.27 15.18 13.25
CA ALA A 121 -9.65 15.66 14.58
C ALA A 121 -9.07 14.79 15.73
N THR A 122 -8.64 13.58 15.42
CA THR A 122 -8.01 12.67 16.38
C THR A 122 -6.56 13.06 16.63
N ALA A 123 -6.17 13.16 17.89
CA ALA A 123 -4.77 13.32 18.26
C ALA A 123 -3.96 12.09 17.84
N GLY A 124 -2.75 12.30 17.30
CA GLY A 124 -1.82 11.21 17.06
C GLY A 124 -1.26 10.65 18.38
N ASP A 125 -1.22 9.33 18.51
CA ASP A 125 -0.63 8.64 19.66
C ASP A 125 0.74 8.04 19.29
N LEU A 126 1.81 8.66 19.77
CA LEU A 126 3.18 8.19 19.53
C LEU A 126 3.50 6.89 20.26
N ALA A 127 2.88 6.61 21.42
CA ALA A 127 3.11 5.37 22.15
C ALA A 127 2.48 4.19 21.41
N ALA A 128 1.22 4.33 20.98
CA ALA A 128 0.56 3.33 20.15
C ALA A 128 1.30 3.14 18.82
N SER A 129 1.74 4.23 18.17
CA SER A 129 2.54 4.17 16.93
C SER A 129 3.83 3.37 17.13
N ARG A 130 4.54 3.56 18.25
CA ARG A 130 5.78 2.81 18.57
C ARG A 130 5.52 1.31 18.70
N ALA A 131 4.47 0.92 19.41
CA ALA A 131 4.13 -0.50 19.57
C ALA A 131 3.82 -1.17 18.22
N VAL A 132 3.08 -0.49 17.34
CA VAL A 132 2.81 -0.98 15.98
C VAL A 132 4.10 -1.08 15.18
N LEU A 133 4.96 -0.04 15.20
CA LEU A 133 6.25 -0.04 14.49
C LEU A 133 7.13 -1.20 14.94
N ASP A 134 7.26 -1.45 16.23
CA ASP A 134 8.11 -2.52 16.76
C ASP A 134 7.61 -3.90 16.32
N ALA A 135 6.28 -4.12 16.33
CA ALA A 135 5.68 -5.36 15.87
C ALA A 135 5.89 -5.58 14.36
N VAL A 136 5.62 -4.58 13.52
CA VAL A 136 5.76 -4.72 12.06
C VAL A 136 7.22 -4.76 11.62
N ASN A 137 8.15 -4.14 12.36
CA ASN A 137 9.60 -4.26 12.08
C ASN A 137 10.05 -5.72 12.17
N ARG A 138 9.71 -6.41 13.27
CA ARG A 138 10.03 -7.83 13.46
C ARG A 138 9.45 -8.71 12.38
N GLU A 139 8.18 -8.46 12.04
CA GLU A 139 7.52 -9.19 10.98
C GLU A 139 8.23 -9.00 9.63
N MET A 140 8.55 -7.76 9.26
CA MET A 140 9.29 -7.48 8.03
C MET A 140 10.63 -8.22 7.99
N VAL A 141 11.41 -8.23 9.08
CA VAL A 141 12.68 -8.98 9.13
C VAL A 141 12.45 -10.49 8.96
N THR A 142 11.43 -11.04 9.63
CA THR A 142 11.05 -12.45 9.51
C THR A 142 10.69 -12.81 8.07
N ARG A 143 9.85 -11.99 7.42
CA ARG A 143 9.42 -12.20 6.03
C ARG A 143 10.58 -12.05 5.04
N LEU A 144 11.55 -11.17 5.28
CA LEU A 144 12.76 -11.06 4.46
C LEU A 144 13.57 -12.37 4.48
N VAL A 145 13.63 -13.06 5.62
CA VAL A 145 14.28 -14.38 5.74
C VAL A 145 13.48 -15.45 5.02
N GLU A 146 12.17 -15.55 5.30
CA GLU A 146 11.29 -16.57 4.73
C GLU A 146 11.23 -16.48 3.20
N GLN A 147 11.20 -15.27 2.65
CA GLN A 147 11.08 -15.03 1.22
C GLN A 147 12.41 -14.91 0.49
N ARG A 148 13.55 -15.18 1.17
CA ARG A 148 14.89 -15.05 0.59
C ARG A 148 15.02 -15.74 -0.77
N GLY A 149 14.45 -16.94 -0.92
CA GLY A 149 14.49 -17.70 -2.16
C GLY A 149 13.85 -16.97 -3.35
N VAL A 150 12.73 -16.26 -3.12
CA VAL A 150 12.08 -15.44 -4.16
C VAL A 150 12.83 -14.13 -4.36
N LEU A 151 13.26 -13.48 -3.27
CA LEU A 151 13.95 -12.19 -3.29
C LEU A 151 15.26 -12.22 -4.09
N THR A 152 15.99 -13.34 -4.04
CA THR A 152 17.25 -13.52 -4.81
C THR A 152 17.03 -14.23 -6.15
N SER A 153 15.78 -14.48 -6.55
CA SER A 153 15.48 -15.18 -7.81
C SER A 153 15.30 -14.20 -8.98
N PRO A 154 15.44 -14.66 -10.24
CA PRO A 154 15.08 -13.87 -11.41
C PRO A 154 13.60 -13.44 -11.45
N LEU A 155 12.73 -14.08 -10.67
CA LEU A 155 11.30 -13.75 -10.61
C LEU A 155 10.98 -12.61 -9.64
N CYS A 156 11.93 -12.17 -8.82
CA CYS A 156 11.67 -11.21 -7.74
C CYS A 156 10.95 -9.96 -8.23
N ALA A 157 11.42 -9.34 -9.31
CA ALA A 157 10.84 -8.10 -9.80
C ALA A 157 9.35 -8.25 -10.18
N VAL A 158 9.01 -9.33 -10.88
CA VAL A 158 7.63 -9.60 -11.30
C VAL A 158 6.74 -9.91 -10.10
N GLU A 159 7.24 -10.72 -9.15
CA GLU A 159 6.48 -11.04 -7.93
C GLU A 159 6.32 -9.82 -7.01
N LEU A 160 7.31 -8.93 -6.96
CA LEU A 160 7.27 -7.71 -6.18
C LEU A 160 6.26 -6.72 -6.74
N ASP A 161 6.22 -6.56 -8.08
CA ASP A 161 5.25 -5.69 -8.73
C ASP A 161 3.82 -6.21 -8.56
N ARG A 162 3.62 -7.53 -8.64
CA ARG A 162 2.32 -8.16 -8.33
C ARG A 162 1.91 -7.91 -6.87
N ALA A 163 2.83 -8.10 -5.93
CA ALA A 163 2.55 -7.87 -4.51
C ALA A 163 2.22 -6.40 -4.22
N ARG A 164 2.99 -5.45 -4.77
CA ARG A 164 2.70 -4.01 -4.66
C ARG A 164 1.32 -3.65 -5.20
N ALA A 165 0.98 -4.14 -6.40
CA ALA A 165 -0.32 -3.88 -7.00
C ALA A 165 -1.47 -4.43 -6.15
N ALA A 166 -1.35 -5.68 -5.69
CA ALA A 166 -2.36 -6.33 -4.85
C ALA A 166 -2.55 -5.59 -3.52
N VAL A 167 -1.46 -5.27 -2.82
CA VAL A 167 -1.49 -4.57 -1.52
C VAL A 167 -2.05 -3.14 -1.68
N ALA A 168 -1.58 -2.41 -2.70
CA ALA A 168 -2.07 -1.06 -2.96
C ALA A 168 -3.58 -1.04 -3.32
N GLN A 169 -4.05 -2.05 -4.05
CA GLN A 169 -5.48 -2.20 -4.36
C GLN A 169 -6.29 -2.53 -3.10
N ALA A 170 -5.85 -3.54 -2.33
CA ALA A 170 -6.55 -4.00 -1.12
C ALA A 170 -6.69 -2.90 -0.06
N ARG A 171 -5.70 -2.01 0.04
CA ARG A 171 -5.68 -0.88 0.98
C ARG A 171 -6.23 0.42 0.41
N ALA A 172 -6.69 0.41 -0.85
CA ALA A 172 -7.15 1.60 -1.57
C ALA A 172 -6.12 2.76 -1.53
N PHE A 173 -4.82 2.43 -1.67
CA PHE A 173 -3.76 3.42 -1.59
C PHE A 173 -3.88 4.50 -2.65
N ASP A 174 -3.82 5.75 -2.19
CA ASP A 174 -3.69 6.95 -3.01
C ASP A 174 -2.33 6.98 -3.76
N PRO A 175 -2.12 7.93 -4.69
CA PRO A 175 -0.85 8.03 -5.40
C PRO A 175 0.37 8.25 -4.49
N LEU A 176 0.21 8.91 -3.34
CA LEU A 176 1.30 9.15 -2.38
C LEU A 176 1.76 7.83 -1.77
N TYR A 177 0.83 7.03 -1.25
CA TYR A 177 1.13 5.74 -0.62
C TYR A 177 1.64 4.71 -1.62
N ARG A 178 1.13 4.69 -2.85
CA ARG A 178 1.69 3.85 -3.93
C ARG A 178 3.16 4.17 -4.19
N ARG A 179 3.48 5.46 -4.33
CA ARG A 179 4.87 5.90 -4.56
C ARG A 179 5.76 5.61 -3.35
N ALA A 180 5.26 5.81 -2.13
CA ALA A 180 5.99 5.47 -0.92
C ALA A 180 6.27 3.97 -0.83
N LEU A 181 5.32 3.11 -1.21
CA LEU A 181 5.50 1.65 -1.24
C LEU A 181 6.56 1.22 -2.25
N GLU A 182 6.59 1.84 -3.44
CA GLU A 182 7.67 1.62 -4.43
C GLU A 182 9.04 1.98 -3.86
N VAL A 183 9.17 3.14 -3.21
CA VAL A 183 10.42 3.59 -2.59
C VAL A 183 10.85 2.63 -1.48
N ALA A 184 9.93 2.29 -0.57
CA ALA A 184 10.18 1.43 0.58
C ALA A 184 10.67 0.02 0.21
N THR A 185 10.32 -0.46 -0.99
CA THR A 185 10.62 -1.81 -1.47
C THR A 185 11.62 -1.85 -2.62
N ARG A 186 12.24 -0.70 -2.98
CA ARG A 186 13.10 -0.58 -4.17
C ARG A 186 14.34 -1.47 -4.15
N ASN A 187 14.78 -1.89 -2.97
CA ASN A 187 15.98 -2.69 -2.76
C ASN A 187 15.69 -4.14 -2.32
N TYR A 188 14.47 -4.64 -2.56
CA TYR A 188 14.09 -6.02 -2.20
C TYR A 188 14.70 -7.07 -3.13
N CYS A 189 14.82 -6.75 -4.42
CA CYS A 189 15.30 -7.67 -5.45
C CYS A 189 16.78 -7.40 -5.77
N ARG A 190 17.68 -7.75 -4.85
CA ARG A 190 19.13 -7.60 -5.00
C ARG A 190 19.84 -8.94 -5.04
#